data_AF-A0A2G8JEU6-F1
#
_entry.id   AF-A0A2G8JEU6-F1
#
_cell.length_a   1.000
_cell.length_b   1.000
_cell.length_c   1.000
_cell.angle_alpha   90.00
_cell.angle_beta   90.00
_cell.angle_gamma   90.00
#
_symmetry.space_group_name_H-M   'P 1'
#
loop_
_entity.id
_entity.type
_entity.pdbx_description
1 polymer ?
#
loop_
_entity_poly.entity_id
_entity_poly.type
_entity_poly.pdbx_seq_one_letter_code
_entity_poly.pdbx_strand_id
1 'polypeptide(L)'
;MTDKTLLHAEEDSFLQQLLLNSPGSGEMNLFPDQTEDKPQFTIVKPEPGVCVKTKDNKGEKIFVNICKTSQMPSPKDITEEELVQLLDDEVPDYRIPMSIGEPHAELDKSGKGCTAYDVMISDEFMAKIIKSNIFHGFFMSVLYEGLENKFGIMLERNWTQLKNRKCLGNLHEHHIRAKSKPRILEMSQEAAAAVDEKADKVSDI
;
A
#
# COMPACT_ATOMS: atom_id res chain seq x y z
N MET A 1 -19.39 -53.38 -13.03
CA MET A 1 -19.95 -52.06 -13.37
C MET A 1 -20.68 -51.60 -12.12
N THR A 2 -19.99 -50.88 -11.26
CA THR A 2 -20.48 -50.49 -9.93
C THR A 2 -20.24 -49.00 -9.79
N ASP A 3 -21.36 -48.29 -9.93
CA ASP A 3 -21.71 -46.97 -9.41
C ASP A 3 -20.60 -45.92 -9.18
N LYS A 4 -20.25 -45.21 -10.25
CA LYS A 4 -19.70 -43.85 -10.15
C LYS A 4 -20.76 -42.78 -9.84
N THR A 5 -22.04 -43.13 -9.95
CA THR A 5 -23.18 -42.24 -9.71
C THR A 5 -23.47 -42.08 -8.21
N LEU A 6 -23.19 -43.10 -7.41
CA LEU A 6 -23.48 -43.10 -5.97
C LEU A 6 -22.51 -42.20 -5.18
N LEU A 7 -21.24 -42.14 -5.58
CA LEU A 7 -20.23 -41.29 -4.93
C LEU A 7 -20.48 -39.79 -5.18
N HIS A 8 -20.97 -39.43 -6.37
CA HIS A 8 -21.33 -38.04 -6.68
C HIS A 8 -22.55 -37.56 -5.87
N ALA A 9 -23.52 -38.44 -5.63
CA ALA A 9 -24.72 -38.10 -4.86
C ALA A 9 -24.41 -37.90 -3.36
N GLU A 10 -23.43 -38.64 -2.81
CA GLU A 10 -22.99 -38.49 -1.42
C GLU A 10 -22.23 -37.17 -1.20
N GLU A 11 -21.34 -36.78 -2.13
CA GLU A 11 -20.59 -35.52 -2.06
C GLU A 11 -21.50 -34.28 -2.15
N ASP A 12 -22.50 -34.30 -3.02
CA ASP A 12 -23.49 -33.22 -3.14
C ASP A 12 -24.35 -33.10 -1.88
N SER A 13 -24.71 -34.23 -1.25
CA SER A 13 -25.48 -34.23 0.00
C SER A 13 -24.70 -33.62 1.16
N PHE A 14 -23.40 -33.88 1.23
CA PHE A 14 -22.51 -33.34 2.25
C PHE A 14 -22.30 -31.83 2.06
N LEU A 15 -22.10 -31.38 0.82
CA LEU A 15 -21.99 -29.97 0.49
C LEU A 15 -23.30 -29.22 0.81
N GLN A 16 -24.44 -29.84 0.52
CA GLN A 16 -25.76 -29.29 0.85
C GLN A 16 -25.98 -29.25 2.37
N GLN A 17 -25.55 -30.26 3.12
CA GLN A 17 -25.63 -30.27 4.58
C GLN A 17 -24.71 -29.21 5.22
N LEU A 18 -23.54 -28.93 4.62
CA LEU A 18 -22.65 -27.87 5.05
C LEU A 18 -23.23 -26.47 4.77
N LEU A 19 -23.92 -26.28 3.64
CA LEU A 19 -24.62 -25.04 3.29
C LEU A 19 -25.86 -24.80 4.17
N LEU A 20 -26.62 -25.86 4.50
CA LEU A 20 -27.82 -25.80 5.35
C LEU A 20 -27.49 -25.62 6.84
N ASN A 21 -26.35 -26.11 7.30
CA ASN A 21 -25.86 -25.88 8.66
C ASN A 21 -25.14 -24.53 8.81
N SER A 22 -25.11 -23.70 7.77
CA SER A 22 -24.74 -22.28 7.89
C SER A 22 -25.88 -21.54 8.60
N PRO A 23 -25.66 -20.98 9.81
CA PRO A 23 -26.70 -20.25 10.50
C PRO A 23 -26.92 -18.92 9.78
N GLY A 24 -27.91 -18.91 8.89
CA GLY A 24 -28.33 -17.75 8.13
C GLY A 24 -29.84 -17.66 8.05
N SER A 25 -30.52 -17.46 9.19
CA SER A 25 -31.77 -16.68 9.36
C SER A 25 -32.43 -17.01 10.70
N GLY A 26 -32.00 -16.35 11.76
CA GLY A 26 -32.61 -16.43 13.08
C GLY A 26 -31.74 -15.66 14.07
N GLU A 27 -32.17 -14.44 14.42
CA GLU A 27 -31.50 -13.58 15.39
C GLU A 27 -31.29 -14.32 16.73
N MET A 28 -30.06 -14.74 17.00
CA MET A 28 -29.57 -14.95 18.36
C MET A 28 -28.15 -14.39 18.43
N ASN A 29 -28.06 -13.14 18.86
CA ASN A 29 -26.82 -12.46 19.20
C ASN A 29 -26.23 -13.11 20.48
N LEU A 30 -25.35 -14.09 20.31
CA LEU A 30 -24.56 -14.72 21.38
C LEU A 30 -23.12 -14.22 21.46
N PHE A 31 -22.78 -13.21 20.65
CA PHE A 31 -21.56 -12.42 20.79
C PHE A 31 -21.99 -10.97 20.97
N PRO A 32 -21.49 -10.23 21.98
CA PRO A 32 -21.65 -8.80 21.97
C PRO A 32 -21.07 -8.31 20.65
N ASP A 33 -21.86 -7.53 19.92
CA ASP A 33 -21.51 -6.90 18.65
C ASP A 33 -20.26 -6.05 18.84
N GLN A 34 -19.09 -6.69 18.72
CA GLN A 34 -17.86 -6.00 18.42
C GLN A 34 -17.95 -5.68 16.94
N THR A 35 -18.56 -4.54 16.65
CA THR A 35 -18.42 -3.84 15.37
C THR A 35 -16.96 -3.44 15.18
N GLU A 36 -16.07 -4.40 14.97
CA GLU A 36 -14.68 -4.17 14.58
C GLU A 36 -14.67 -3.80 13.08
N ASP A 37 -14.93 -2.51 12.85
CA ASP A 37 -14.48 -1.64 11.76
C ASP A 37 -14.10 -2.37 10.45
N LYS A 38 -15.10 -2.80 9.66
CA LYS A 38 -14.83 -3.20 8.26
C LYS A 38 -14.10 -2.04 7.57
N PRO A 39 -12.91 -2.25 6.99
CA PRO A 39 -12.17 -1.17 6.35
C PRO A 39 -12.98 -0.64 5.18
N GLN A 40 -13.45 0.60 5.30
CA GLN A 40 -14.07 1.31 4.18
C GLN A 40 -12.96 1.63 3.17
N PHE A 41 -13.15 1.21 1.93
CA PHE A 41 -12.25 1.52 0.82
C PHE A 41 -12.88 2.57 -0.08
N THR A 42 -12.05 3.50 -0.53
CA THR A 42 -12.43 4.50 -1.52
C THR A 42 -11.66 4.21 -2.80
N ILE A 43 -12.38 4.17 -3.92
CA ILE A 43 -11.80 4.07 -5.25
C ILE A 43 -11.43 5.48 -5.69
N VAL A 44 -10.15 5.69 -6.01
CA VAL A 44 -9.63 7.00 -6.38
C VAL A 44 -8.92 6.90 -7.71
N LYS A 45 -9.33 7.75 -8.64
CA LYS A 45 -8.61 7.97 -9.89
C LYS A 45 -7.58 9.09 -9.69
N PRO A 46 -6.27 8.82 -9.84
CA PRO A 46 -5.25 9.83 -9.57
C PRO A 46 -5.12 10.84 -10.71
N GLU A 47 -4.57 12.01 -10.37
CA GLU A 47 -4.14 13.00 -11.35
C GLU A 47 -2.68 12.78 -11.78
N PRO A 48 -2.32 12.95 -13.06
CA PRO A 48 -0.94 12.85 -13.51
C PRO A 48 -0.03 13.91 -12.86
N GLY A 49 1.12 13.49 -12.33
CA GLY A 49 2.14 14.38 -11.77
C GLY A 49 3.41 14.39 -12.62
N VAL A 50 4.27 13.41 -12.36
CA VAL A 50 5.62 13.28 -12.93
C VAL A 50 5.80 11.89 -13.51
N CYS A 51 6.44 11.78 -14.67
CA CYS A 51 6.84 10.49 -15.23
C CYS A 51 8.36 10.35 -15.18
N VAL A 52 8.83 9.26 -14.58
CA VAL A 52 10.25 8.93 -14.49
C VAL A 52 10.52 7.71 -15.35
N LYS A 53 11.63 7.74 -16.09
CA LYS A 53 12.14 6.61 -16.85
C LYS A 53 13.38 6.05 -16.17
N THR A 54 13.43 4.74 -15.99
CA THR A 54 14.61 3.98 -15.55
C THR A 54 14.73 2.68 -16.36
N LYS A 55 15.64 1.80 -15.93
CA LYS A 55 15.75 0.43 -16.41
C LYS A 55 15.78 -0.55 -15.26
N ASP A 56 15.48 -1.81 -15.53
CA ASP A 56 15.78 -2.90 -14.61
C ASP A 56 17.22 -3.43 -14.79
N ASN A 57 17.59 -4.41 -13.97
CA ASN A 57 18.86 -5.12 -14.06
C ASN A 57 19.06 -5.92 -15.37
N LYS A 58 18.01 -6.14 -16.17
CA LYS A 58 18.07 -6.78 -17.49
C LYS A 58 18.21 -5.76 -18.62
N GLY A 59 18.18 -4.47 -18.31
CA GLY A 59 18.23 -3.38 -19.29
C GLY A 59 16.90 -3.09 -19.97
N GLU A 60 15.79 -3.65 -19.49
CA GLU A 60 14.43 -3.37 -19.95
C GLU A 60 13.98 -2.00 -19.44
N LYS A 61 13.24 -1.25 -20.29
CA LYS A 61 12.79 0.10 -19.94
C LYS A 61 11.62 0.01 -18.98
N ILE A 62 11.74 0.74 -17.87
CA ILE A 62 10.67 0.90 -16.89
C ILE A 62 10.31 2.37 -16.80
N PHE A 63 9.01 2.63 -16.73
CA PHE A 63 8.45 3.94 -16.46
C PHE A 63 7.71 3.91 -15.13
N VAL A 64 7.85 4.97 -14.35
CA VAL A 64 7.09 5.16 -13.13
C VAL A 64 6.33 6.47 -13.23
N ASN A 65 5.00 6.38 -13.20
CA ASN A 65 4.09 7.50 -13.17
C ASN A 65 3.82 7.87 -11.72
N ILE A 66 4.44 8.94 -11.24
CA ILE A 66 4.17 9.50 -9.93
C ILE A 66 2.95 10.41 -10.07
N CYS A 67 1.85 9.97 -9.49
CA CYS A 67 0.54 10.59 -9.60
C CYS A 67 0.09 11.13 -8.25
N LYS A 68 -0.92 11.99 -8.23
CA LYS A 68 -1.32 12.73 -7.03
C LYS A 68 -2.82 12.68 -6.77
N THR A 69 -3.20 12.80 -5.50
CA THR A 69 -4.59 12.87 -5.05
C THR A 69 -4.73 13.66 -3.74
N SER A 70 -5.90 14.26 -3.54
CA SER A 70 -6.27 14.93 -2.29
C SER A 70 -6.84 13.98 -1.23
N GLN A 71 -7.19 12.74 -1.61
CA GLN A 71 -7.81 11.76 -0.74
C GLN A 71 -6.80 10.96 0.11
N MET A 72 -5.51 11.17 -0.12
CA MET A 72 -4.43 10.46 0.59
C MET A 72 -3.81 11.38 1.65
N PRO A 73 -3.57 10.89 2.88
CA PRO A 73 -2.91 11.68 3.90
C PRO A 73 -1.48 12.02 3.47
N SER A 74 -1.08 13.27 3.73
CA SER A 74 0.31 13.70 3.57
C SER A 74 1.19 13.11 4.67
N PRO A 75 2.49 12.87 4.39
CA PRO A 75 3.45 12.54 5.44
C PRO A 75 3.59 13.71 6.41
N LYS A 76 4.23 13.46 7.55
CA LYS A 76 4.56 14.52 8.53
C LYS A 76 5.27 15.66 7.81
N ASP A 77 4.83 16.89 8.05
CA ASP A 77 5.52 18.05 7.51
C ASP A 77 6.77 18.32 8.37
N ILE A 78 7.94 18.21 7.73
CA ILE A 78 9.26 18.39 8.32
C ILE A 78 10.13 19.24 7.39
N THR A 79 11.16 19.93 7.89
CA THR A 79 12.06 20.71 7.04
C THR A 79 13.09 19.83 6.31
N GLU A 80 13.86 20.42 5.39
CA GLU A 80 14.96 19.70 4.73
C GLU A 80 16.05 19.31 5.73
N GLU A 81 16.35 20.19 6.69
CA GLU A 81 17.34 19.95 7.74
C GLU A 81 16.89 18.82 8.67
N GLU A 82 15.61 18.81 9.06
CA GLU A 82 15.03 17.73 9.86
C GLU A 82 15.07 16.40 9.11
N LEU A 83 14.80 16.39 7.80
CA LEU A 83 14.90 15.18 7.00
C LEU A 83 16.33 14.64 6.97
N VAL A 84 17.34 15.51 6.79
CA VAL A 84 18.75 15.10 6.80
C VAL A 84 19.14 14.53 8.16
N GLN A 85 18.72 15.15 9.26
CA GLN A 85 18.97 14.63 10.61
C GLN A 85 18.34 13.26 10.82
N LEU A 86 17.10 13.05 10.36
CA LEU A 86 16.43 11.76 10.46
C LEU A 86 17.12 10.65 9.64
N LEU A 87 17.84 11.01 8.56
CA LEU A 87 18.61 10.05 7.78
C LEU A 87 19.88 9.58 8.48
N ASP A 88 20.40 10.34 9.44
CA ASP A 88 21.55 9.95 10.27
C ASP A 88 21.14 9.03 11.43
N ASP A 89 19.84 8.97 11.78
CA ASP A 89 19.32 8.07 12.80
C ASP A 89 19.32 6.61 12.30
N GLU A 90 19.61 5.64 13.20
CA GLU A 90 19.62 4.21 12.86
C GLU A 90 18.26 3.69 12.35
N VAL A 91 17.17 4.30 12.83
CA VAL A 91 15.79 3.98 12.40
C VAL A 91 15.03 5.30 12.14
N PRO A 92 14.99 5.78 10.88
CA PRO A 92 14.27 7.00 10.55
C PRO A 92 12.75 6.85 10.81
N ASP A 93 12.18 7.62 11.73
CA ASP A 93 10.72 7.68 11.95
C ASP A 93 10.02 8.63 10.96
N TYR A 94 10.35 8.49 9.67
CA TYR A 94 9.69 9.23 8.59
C TYR A 94 9.06 8.30 7.58
N ARG A 95 7.73 8.26 7.53
CA ARG A 95 6.96 7.41 6.62
C ARG A 95 6.26 8.24 5.57
N ILE A 96 6.35 7.81 4.31
CA ILE A 96 5.65 8.40 3.18
C ILE A 96 4.47 7.49 2.80
N PRO A 97 3.22 7.92 3.02
CA PRO A 97 2.06 7.23 2.47
C PRO A 97 2.10 7.28 0.94
N MET A 98 2.05 6.11 0.31
CA MET A 98 1.90 5.99 -1.14
C MET A 98 1.12 4.73 -1.50
N SER A 99 0.44 4.76 -2.64
CA SER A 99 -0.22 3.58 -3.21
C SER A 99 0.49 3.19 -4.49
N ILE A 100 0.96 1.94 -4.55
CA ILE A 100 1.67 1.38 -5.70
C ILE A 100 0.67 0.52 -6.48
N GLY A 101 0.33 0.92 -7.70
CA GLY A 101 -0.54 0.19 -8.62
C GLY A 101 0.17 -1.00 -9.27
N GLU A 102 -0.59 -1.86 -9.92
CA GLU A 102 -0.07 -3.03 -10.65
C GLU A 102 0.72 -2.60 -11.91
N PRO A 103 1.73 -3.39 -12.34
CA PRO A 103 2.44 -3.14 -13.57
C PRO A 103 1.51 -3.24 -14.78
N HIS A 104 1.68 -2.34 -15.74
CA HIS A 104 0.99 -2.40 -17.02
C HIS A 104 1.95 -2.22 -18.20
N ALA A 105 1.62 -2.87 -19.32
CA ALA A 105 2.47 -2.88 -20.51
C ALA A 105 2.11 -1.72 -21.43
N GLU A 106 3.13 -0.95 -21.82
CA GLU A 106 2.99 0.26 -22.63
C GLU A 106 4.01 0.27 -23.78
N LEU A 107 3.79 1.14 -24.76
CA LEU A 107 4.73 1.35 -25.86
C LEU A 107 5.55 2.61 -25.65
N ASP A 108 6.86 2.49 -25.81
CA ASP A 108 7.75 3.64 -25.84
C ASP A 108 7.64 4.44 -27.14
N LYS A 109 8.35 5.58 -27.24
CA LYS A 109 8.34 6.41 -28.45
C LYS A 109 8.87 5.69 -29.70
N SER A 110 9.67 4.64 -29.53
CA SER A 110 10.22 3.81 -30.59
C SER A 110 9.32 2.62 -30.94
N GLY A 111 8.14 2.49 -30.30
CA GLY A 111 7.23 1.38 -30.50
C GLY A 111 7.67 0.08 -29.80
N LYS A 112 8.66 0.11 -28.91
CA LYS A 112 9.09 -1.06 -28.13
C LYS A 112 8.24 -1.16 -26.86
N GLY A 113 7.82 -2.39 -26.52
CA GLY A 113 7.16 -2.69 -25.25
C GLY A 113 8.03 -2.32 -24.05
N CYS A 114 7.39 -1.76 -23.03
CA CYS A 114 7.98 -1.37 -21.75
C CYS A 114 6.95 -1.50 -20.64
N THR A 115 7.43 -1.55 -19.39
CA THR A 115 6.56 -1.68 -18.21
C THR A 115 6.39 -0.33 -17.55
N ALA A 116 5.16 0.03 -17.22
CA ALA A 116 4.83 1.22 -16.46
C ALA A 116 4.24 0.84 -15.09
N TYR A 117 4.56 1.63 -14.08
CA TYR A 117 4.03 1.53 -12.72
C TYR A 117 3.39 2.85 -12.33
N ASP A 118 2.18 2.81 -11.76
CA ASP A 118 1.50 3.99 -11.25
C ASP A 118 1.69 4.09 -9.73
N VAL A 119 2.30 5.17 -9.25
CA VAL A 119 2.51 5.41 -7.82
C VAL A 119 1.80 6.69 -7.42
N MET A 120 0.78 6.57 -6.57
CA MET A 120 -0.04 7.69 -6.12
C MET A 120 0.42 8.20 -4.74
N ILE A 121 0.61 9.51 -4.62
CA ILE A 121 0.94 10.23 -3.37
C ILE A 121 -0.05 11.38 -3.10
N SER A 122 0.06 12.03 -1.94
CA SER A 122 -0.76 13.22 -1.65
C SER A 122 -0.37 14.43 -2.52
N ASP A 123 -1.33 15.30 -2.82
CA ASP A 123 -1.10 16.55 -3.59
C ASP A 123 -0.07 17.47 -2.92
N GLU A 124 -0.13 17.62 -1.61
CA GLU A 124 0.78 18.48 -0.85
C GLU A 124 2.21 17.95 -0.90
N PHE A 125 2.37 16.63 -0.74
CA PHE A 125 3.69 16.00 -0.81
C PHE A 125 4.27 16.07 -2.22
N MET A 126 3.44 15.90 -3.25
CA MET A 126 3.83 16.12 -4.64
C MET A 126 4.39 17.53 -4.85
N ALA A 127 3.71 18.55 -4.32
CA ALA A 127 4.18 19.93 -4.42
C ALA A 127 5.53 20.14 -3.71
N LYS A 128 5.78 19.42 -2.61
CA LYS A 128 7.03 19.46 -1.85
C LYS A 128 8.20 18.83 -2.61
N ILE A 129 8.02 17.62 -3.15
CA ILE A 129 9.07 16.94 -3.92
C ILE A 129 9.40 17.67 -5.23
N ILE A 130 8.47 18.44 -5.82
CA ILE A 130 8.76 19.25 -7.01
C ILE A 130 9.62 20.46 -6.67
N LYS A 131 9.47 21.03 -5.47
CA LYS A 131 10.20 22.24 -5.03
C LYS A 131 11.57 21.93 -4.44
N SER A 132 11.72 20.78 -3.79
CA SER A 132 12.94 20.39 -3.07
C SER A 132 13.61 19.18 -3.70
N ASN A 133 14.86 19.36 -4.13
CA ASN A 133 15.67 18.26 -4.66
C ASN A 133 16.02 17.22 -3.58
N ILE A 134 16.11 17.62 -2.30
CA ILE A 134 16.41 16.71 -1.19
C ILE A 134 15.22 15.77 -0.97
N PHE A 135 14.01 16.32 -0.83
CA PHE A 135 12.80 15.51 -0.73
C PHE A 135 12.57 14.67 -1.99
N HIS A 136 12.86 15.21 -3.18
CA HIS A 136 12.78 14.45 -4.41
C HIS A 136 13.71 13.23 -4.39
N GLY A 137 15.00 13.42 -4.07
CA GLY A 137 15.98 12.33 -4.01
C GLY A 137 15.64 11.28 -2.96
N PHE A 138 15.22 11.71 -1.77
CA PHE A 138 14.75 10.83 -0.71
C PHE A 138 13.54 10.01 -1.15
N PHE A 139 12.49 10.68 -1.67
CA PHE A 139 11.29 10.00 -2.15
C PHE A 139 11.59 8.99 -3.25
N MET A 140 12.44 9.34 -4.21
CA MET A 140 12.84 8.42 -5.27
C MET A 140 13.51 7.16 -4.72
N SER A 141 14.31 7.27 -3.66
CA SER A 141 14.94 6.12 -3.01
C SER A 141 13.91 5.20 -2.37
N VAL A 142 12.99 5.77 -1.56
CA VAL A 142 11.89 5.03 -0.91
C VAL A 142 10.95 4.41 -1.95
N LEU A 143 10.64 5.11 -3.02
CA LEU A 143 9.76 4.64 -4.09
C LEU A 143 10.37 3.45 -4.84
N TYR A 144 11.67 3.47 -5.10
CA TYR A 144 12.35 2.38 -5.80
C TYR A 144 12.40 1.14 -4.90
N GLU A 145 12.78 1.31 -3.64
CA GLU A 145 12.73 0.24 -2.66
C GLU A 145 11.32 -0.34 -2.52
N GLY A 146 10.29 0.51 -2.48
CA GLY A 146 8.89 0.09 -2.43
C GLY A 146 8.46 -0.74 -3.64
N LEU A 147 8.89 -0.36 -4.84
CA LEU A 147 8.62 -1.12 -6.08
C LEU A 147 9.36 -2.47 -6.10
N GLU A 148 10.63 -2.46 -5.73
CA GLU A 148 11.47 -3.67 -5.67
C GLU A 148 10.92 -4.67 -4.65
N ASN A 149 10.57 -4.20 -3.46
CA ASN A 149 9.98 -5.03 -2.40
C ASN A 149 8.60 -5.56 -2.79
N LYS A 150 7.75 -4.74 -3.43
CA LYS A 150 6.38 -5.16 -3.80
C LYS A 150 6.38 -6.18 -4.95
N PHE A 151 7.23 -6.00 -5.96
CA PHE A 151 7.19 -6.79 -7.19
C PHE A 151 8.37 -7.76 -7.37
N GLY A 152 9.34 -7.77 -6.46
CA GLY A 152 10.54 -8.61 -6.56
C GLY A 152 11.41 -8.25 -7.76
N ILE A 153 11.40 -6.99 -8.18
CA ILE A 153 12.22 -6.47 -9.30
C ILE A 153 13.49 -5.80 -8.76
N MET A 154 14.45 -5.51 -9.66
CA MET A 154 15.61 -4.67 -9.33
C MET A 154 15.73 -3.54 -10.35
N LEU A 155 15.77 -2.31 -9.85
CA LEU A 155 15.77 -1.09 -10.64
C LEU A 155 17.15 -0.42 -10.60
N GLU A 156 17.64 0.00 -11.77
CA GLU A 156 18.81 0.87 -11.85
C GLU A 156 18.51 2.20 -11.14
N ARG A 157 19.44 2.69 -10.32
CA ARG A 157 19.31 4.00 -9.64
C ARG A 157 19.52 5.19 -10.57
N ASN A 158 19.92 4.94 -11.82
CA ASN A 158 20.03 5.96 -12.86
C ASN A 158 18.65 6.20 -13.50
N TRP A 159 18.00 7.28 -13.09
CA TRP A 159 16.68 7.63 -13.59
C TRP A 159 16.67 8.97 -14.32
N THR A 160 15.66 9.17 -15.17
CA THR A 160 15.46 10.42 -15.92
C THR A 160 14.00 10.82 -15.85
N GLN A 161 13.73 11.98 -15.27
CA GLN A 161 12.39 12.58 -15.28
C GLN A 161 12.06 13.15 -16.67
N LEU A 162 10.89 12.80 -17.19
CA LEU A 162 10.41 13.31 -18.48
C LEU A 162 9.84 14.72 -18.32
N LYS A 163 10.32 15.66 -19.14
CA LYS A 163 9.87 17.07 -19.11
C LYS A 163 8.56 17.32 -19.87
N ASN A 164 8.35 16.57 -20.95
CA ASN A 164 7.23 16.79 -21.88
C ASN A 164 6.09 15.77 -21.72
N ARG A 165 6.15 14.92 -20.69
CA ARG A 165 5.17 13.85 -20.46
C ARG A 165 5.03 13.61 -18.96
N LYS A 166 3.80 13.71 -18.45
CA LYS A 166 3.48 13.53 -17.02
C LYS A 166 3.09 12.11 -16.64
N CYS A 167 2.61 11.32 -17.59
CA CYS A 167 2.34 9.90 -17.44
C CYS A 167 2.57 9.16 -18.77
N LEU A 168 2.92 7.89 -18.67
CA LEU A 168 2.92 6.94 -19.78
C LEU A 168 1.71 6.02 -19.61
N GLY A 169 0.86 5.95 -20.64
CA GLY A 169 -0.36 5.15 -20.58
C GLY A 169 -1.53 5.84 -19.90
N ASN A 170 -2.55 5.04 -19.59
CA ASN A 170 -3.70 5.49 -18.80
C ASN A 170 -3.48 5.14 -17.33
N LEU A 171 -3.74 6.11 -16.45
CA LEU A 171 -3.64 5.88 -15.01
C LEU A 171 -4.79 5.01 -14.52
N HIS A 172 -4.43 3.93 -13.82
CA HIS A 172 -5.39 3.02 -13.23
C HIS A 172 -5.99 3.57 -11.92
N GLU A 173 -7.15 3.06 -11.53
CA GLU A 173 -7.79 3.41 -10.27
C GLU A 173 -7.10 2.69 -9.11
N HIS A 174 -6.97 3.39 -7.97
CA HIS A 174 -6.38 2.86 -6.76
C HIS A 174 -7.45 2.65 -5.69
N HIS A 175 -7.34 1.55 -4.94
CA HIS A 175 -8.15 1.31 -3.76
C HIS A 175 -7.40 1.75 -2.51
N ILE A 176 -7.84 2.84 -1.89
CA ILE A 176 -7.25 3.36 -0.65
C ILE A 176 -8.18 3.11 0.54
N ARG A 177 -7.60 2.92 1.73
CA ARG A 177 -8.39 2.81 2.97
C ARG A 177 -8.81 4.21 3.42
N ALA A 178 -10.09 4.36 3.80
CA ALA A 178 -10.64 5.63 4.28
C ALA A 178 -10.09 6.03 5.65
N LYS A 179 -9.69 5.07 6.49
CA LYS A 179 -9.06 5.31 7.79
C LYS A 179 -7.62 4.79 7.78
N SER A 180 -6.69 5.57 8.34
CA SER A 180 -5.32 5.12 8.59
C SER A 180 -5.33 4.05 9.70
N LYS A 181 -4.47 3.03 9.56
CA LYS A 181 -4.28 2.06 10.65
C LYS A 181 -3.57 2.76 11.83
N PRO A 182 -3.94 2.45 13.08
CA PRO A 182 -3.19 2.94 14.23
C PRO A 182 -1.73 2.49 14.14
N ARG A 183 -0.81 3.35 14.57
CA ARG A 183 0.62 3.11 14.57
C ARG A 183 0.92 1.93 15.49
N ILE A 184 1.46 0.84 14.94
CA ILE A 184 2.03 -0.22 15.77
C ILE A 184 3.38 0.32 16.29
N LEU A 185 3.42 0.60 17.59
CA LEU A 185 4.63 0.98 18.31
C LEU A 185 5.13 -0.26 19.06
N GLU A 186 6.42 -0.54 18.96
CA GLU A 186 7.07 -1.50 19.85
C GLU A 186 7.06 -0.91 21.26
N MET A 187 6.47 -1.62 22.22
CA MET A 187 6.39 -1.15 23.60
C MET A 187 7.79 -1.24 24.23
N SER A 188 8.26 -0.15 24.85
CA SER A 188 9.43 -0.23 25.71
C SER A 188 9.14 -1.14 26.91
N GLN A 189 10.16 -1.84 27.41
CA GLN A 189 10.02 -2.74 28.56
C GLN A 189 9.47 -2.03 29.82
N GLU A 190 9.70 -0.71 29.94
CA GLU A 190 9.15 0.13 31.01
C GLU A 190 7.63 0.33 30.90
N ALA A 191 7.10 0.42 29.67
CA ALA A 191 5.65 0.52 29.45
C ALA A 191 4.94 -0.82 29.65
N ALA A 192 5.62 -1.96 29.45
CA ALA A 192 5.07 -3.28 29.74
C ALA A 192 4.87 -3.49 31.25
N ALA A 193 5.82 -3.03 32.08
CA ALA A 193 5.73 -3.14 33.55
C ALA A 193 4.59 -2.30 34.15
N ALA A 194 4.27 -1.14 33.56
CA ALA A 194 3.19 -0.26 34.04
C ALA A 194 1.77 -0.78 33.70
N VAL A 195 1.64 -1.71 32.74
CA VAL A 195 0.35 -2.36 32.42
C VAL A 195 0.05 -3.49 33.40
N ASP A 196 1.08 -4.23 33.84
CA ASP A 196 0.93 -5.27 34.87
C ASP A 196 0.53 -4.66 36.23
N GLU A 197 1.10 -3.52 36.62
CA GLU A 197 0.79 -2.88 37.91
C GLU A 197 -0.64 -2.30 37.99
N LYS A 198 -1.28 -2.03 36.83
CA LYS A 198 -2.68 -1.59 36.76
C LYS A 198 -3.68 -2.75 36.71
N ALA A 199 -3.26 -3.94 36.29
CA ALA A 199 -4.12 -5.12 36.30
C ALA A 199 -4.40 -5.62 37.73
N ASP A 200 -3.44 -5.47 38.65
CA ASP A 200 -3.59 -5.92 40.04
C ASP A 200 -4.55 -5.03 40.87
N LYS A 201 -4.67 -3.74 40.54
CA LYS A 201 -5.49 -2.79 41.33
C LYS A 201 -6.97 -2.72 40.94
N VAL A 202 -7.42 -3.44 39.92
CA VAL A 202 -8.84 -3.49 39.52
C VAL A 202 -9.57 -4.69 40.16
N SER A 203 -8.86 -5.54 40.92
CA SER A 203 -9.44 -6.70 41.60
C SER A 203 -9.94 -6.44 43.04
N ASP A 204 -9.74 -5.23 43.58
CA ASP A 204 -10.04 -4.89 44.98
C ASP A 204 -11.03 -3.71 45.16
N ILE A 205 -12.09 -3.62 44.33
CA ILE A 205 -13.29 -2.80 44.63
C ILE A 205 -14.56 -3.58 44.34
#